data_AF-A0A7K1G4Z1-F1
#
_entry.id   AF-A0A7K1G4Z1-F1
#
_cell.length_a   1.000
_cell.length_b   1.000
_cell.length_c   1.000
_cell.angle_alpha   90.00
_cell.angle_beta   90.00
_cell.angle_gamma   90.00
#
_symmetry.space_group_name_H-M   'P 1'
#
loop_
_entity.id
_entity.type
_entity.pdbx_description
1 polymer ?
#
loop_
_entity_poly.entity_id
_entity_poly.type
_entity_poly.pdbx_seq_one_letter_code
_entity_poly.pdbx_strand_id
1 'polypeptide(L)'
;MDESGPLPGANITVKNEKRGTVTDMDGKFELNMNEDALLIVSFIGLESKEVTISDKNYYEVNLEAYKPFVSRKEKRRIRRELRKNGFYIYPD
;
A
#
# COMPACT_ATOMS: atom_id res chain seq x y z
N MET A 1 -16.59 -9.24 -12.40
CA MET A 1 -15.21 -9.71 -12.17
C MET A 1 -14.69 -8.82 -11.07
N ASP A 2 -14.55 -9.35 -9.87
CA ASP A 2 -14.03 -8.58 -8.74
C ASP A 2 -12.54 -8.36 -8.98
N GLU A 3 -12.15 -7.13 -9.32
CA GLU A 3 -10.78 -6.74 -9.71
C GLU A 3 -9.76 -6.78 -8.56
N SER A 4 -10.16 -7.20 -7.36
CA SER A 4 -9.23 -7.50 -6.26
C SER A 4 -8.66 -8.91 -6.40
N GLY A 5 -7.83 -9.11 -7.44
CA GLY A 5 -7.04 -10.33 -7.58
C GLY A 5 -5.97 -10.46 -6.47
N PRO A 6 -5.41 -11.66 -6.27
CA PRO A 6 -4.30 -11.86 -5.34
C PRO A 6 -3.13 -10.94 -5.70
N LEU A 7 -2.43 -10.44 -4.67
CA LEU A 7 -1.27 -9.57 -4.82
C LEU A 7 0.01 -10.35 -4.54
N PRO A 8 0.62 -11.02 -5.54
CA PRO A 8 1.92 -11.66 -5.37
C PRO A 8 3.06 -10.64 -5.29
N GLY A 9 4.05 -10.90 -4.45
CA GLY A 9 5.18 -9.99 -4.25
C GLY A 9 4.91 -8.82 -3.31
N ALA A 10 3.78 -8.82 -2.58
CA ALA A 10 3.53 -7.88 -1.50
C ALA A 10 4.47 -8.15 -0.32
N ASN A 11 5.12 -7.10 0.15
CA ASN A 11 6.06 -7.17 1.25
C ASN A 11 5.32 -6.98 2.58
N ILE A 12 5.48 -7.95 3.46
CA ILE A 12 4.81 -8.03 4.76
C ILE A 12 5.89 -7.95 5.83
N THR A 13 5.89 -6.90 6.64
CA THR A 13 6.91 -6.68 7.67
C THR A 13 6.25 -6.47 9.02
N VAL A 14 6.80 -7.07 10.07
CA VAL A 14 6.33 -6.83 11.44
C VAL A 14 6.93 -5.51 11.93
N LYS A 15 6.07 -4.56 12.31
CA LYS A 15 6.47 -3.25 12.81
C LYS A 15 7.32 -3.40 14.06
N ASN A 16 8.42 -2.67 14.11
CA ASN A 16 9.46 -2.73 15.14
C ASN A 16 10.30 -4.02 15.15
N GLU A 17 10.05 -4.98 14.26
CA GLU A 17 10.89 -6.15 14.07
C GLU A 17 11.57 -6.11 12.68
N LYS A 18 12.70 -6.80 12.55
CA LYS A 18 13.32 -7.04 11.24
C LYS A 18 12.79 -8.30 10.55
N ARG A 19 11.69 -8.85 11.07
CA ARG A 19 11.02 -10.02 10.49
C ARG A 19 10.00 -9.56 9.46
N GLY A 20 9.99 -10.26 8.35
CA GLY A 20 9.05 -10.04 7.27
C GLY A 20 9.05 -11.22 6.32
N THR A 21 8.04 -11.25 5.47
CA THR A 21 7.85 -12.24 4.42
C THR A 21 7.27 -11.56 3.18
N VAL A 22 7.21 -12.27 2.08
CA VAL A 22 6.64 -11.79 0.83
C VAL A 22 5.50 -12.72 0.42
N THR A 23 4.42 -12.19 -0.14
CA THR A 23 3.33 -13.03 -0.64
C THR A 23 3.75 -13.85 -1.84
N ASP A 24 3.25 -15.09 -1.90
CA ASP A 24 3.45 -16.00 -3.04
C ASP A 24 2.49 -15.67 -4.21
N MET A 25 2.52 -16.46 -5.28
CA MET A 25 1.73 -16.30 -6.51
C MET A 25 0.22 -16.15 -6.27
N ASP A 26 -0.29 -16.79 -5.22
CA ASP A 26 -1.70 -16.73 -4.80
C ASP A 26 -2.00 -15.59 -3.82
N GLY A 27 -1.05 -14.69 -3.53
CA GLY A 27 -1.22 -13.60 -2.56
C GLY A 27 -1.20 -14.06 -1.09
N LYS A 28 -0.87 -15.34 -0.84
CA LYS A 28 -0.80 -15.93 0.50
C LYS A 28 0.57 -15.72 1.13
N PHE A 29 0.60 -15.69 2.46
CA PHE A 29 1.83 -15.61 3.24
C PHE A 29 1.69 -16.38 4.55
N GLU A 30 2.81 -16.82 5.09
CA GLU A 30 2.89 -17.44 6.41
C GLU A 30 4.03 -16.78 7.19
N LEU A 31 3.77 -16.41 8.45
CA LEU A 31 4.76 -15.79 9.32
C LEU A 31 4.42 -16.08 10.78
N ASN A 32 5.39 -16.62 11.52
CA ASN A 32 5.27 -16.80 12.97
C ASN A 32 5.66 -15.50 13.68
N MET A 33 4.74 -14.96 14.47
CA MET A 33 4.93 -13.72 15.25
C MET A 33 4.18 -13.80 16.58
N ASN A 34 4.46 -12.86 17.48
CA ASN A 34 3.77 -12.78 18.76
C ASN A 34 2.35 -12.24 18.58
N GLU A 35 1.48 -12.57 19.53
CA GLU A 35 0.18 -11.91 19.70
C GLU A 35 0.39 -10.39 19.86
N ASP A 36 -0.55 -9.59 19.35
CA ASP A 36 -0.50 -8.12 19.30
C ASP A 36 0.60 -7.51 18.40
N ALA A 37 1.24 -8.32 17.56
CA ALA A 37 2.15 -7.80 16.53
C ALA A 37 1.39 -6.94 15.50
N LEU A 38 2.02 -5.85 15.06
CA LEU A 38 1.47 -5.00 14.02
C LEU A 38 2.19 -5.27 12.70
N LEU A 39 1.46 -5.72 11.69
CA LEU A 39 1.98 -5.96 10.35
C LEU A 39 1.85 -4.72 9.48
N ILE A 40 2.88 -4.46 8.70
CA ILE A 40 2.90 -3.47 7.64
C ILE A 40 2.90 -4.24 6.34
N VAL A 41 1.81 -4.14 5.59
CA VAL A 41 1.68 -4.72 4.26
C VAL A 41 1.91 -3.61 3.24
N SER A 42 2.85 -3.82 2.32
CA SER A 42 3.25 -2.83 1.34
C SER A 42 3.48 -3.47 -0.03
N PHE A 43 3.16 -2.73 -1.08
CA PHE A 43 3.42 -3.14 -2.45
C PHE A 43 3.75 -1.92 -3.28
N ILE A 44 4.58 -2.11 -4.31
CA ILE A 44 5.05 -1.00 -5.14
C ILE A 44 3.85 -0.33 -5.82
N GLY A 45 3.69 0.98 -5.60
CA GLY A 45 2.59 1.77 -6.16
C GLY A 45 1.26 1.73 -5.39
N LEU A 46 1.19 0.97 -4.29
CA LEU A 46 0.03 0.93 -3.39
C LEU A 46 0.34 1.61 -2.05
N GLU A 47 -0.71 2.02 -1.34
CA GLU A 47 -0.60 2.55 0.01
C GLU A 47 -0.28 1.42 1.00
N SER A 48 0.74 1.64 1.84
CA SER A 48 1.09 0.70 2.90
C SER A 48 0.00 0.68 3.97
N LYS A 49 -0.44 -0.52 4.37
CA LYS A 49 -1.50 -0.70 5.36
C LYS A 49 -0.96 -1.36 6.61
N GLU A 50 -1.33 -0.80 7.76
CA GLU A 50 -1.03 -1.37 9.07
C GLU A 50 -2.18 -2.26 9.53
N VAL A 51 -1.86 -3.48 9.94
CA VAL A 51 -2.83 -4.50 10.39
C VAL A 51 -2.36 -5.06 11.72
N THR A 52 -3.14 -4.83 12.78
CA THR A 52 -2.88 -5.44 14.09
C THR A 52 -3.36 -6.87 14.09
N ILE A 53 -2.46 -7.79 14.41
CA ILE A 53 -2.76 -9.22 14.56
C ILE A 53 -3.24 -9.48 15.99
N SER A 54 -4.44 -10.04 16.10
CA SER A 54 -5.02 -10.63 17.31
C SER A 54 -5.26 -12.15 17.11
N ASP A 55 -6.06 -12.78 17.97
CA ASP A 55 -6.33 -14.23 18.01
C ASP A 55 -7.08 -14.82 16.79
N LYS A 56 -7.14 -14.12 15.66
CA LYS A 56 -7.74 -14.67 14.43
C LYS A 56 -6.68 -15.41 13.61
N ASN A 57 -7.08 -16.52 13.02
CA ASN A 57 -6.24 -17.30 12.11
C ASN A 57 -6.24 -16.78 10.67
N TYR A 58 -7.14 -15.86 10.32
CA TYR A 58 -7.27 -15.36 8.95
C TYR A 58 -7.51 -13.85 8.93
N TYR A 59 -6.71 -13.16 8.11
CA TYR A 59 -6.80 -11.73 7.86
C TYR A 59 -6.85 -11.48 6.36
N GLU A 60 -7.89 -10.78 5.92
CA GLU A 60 -7.96 -10.27 4.57
C GLU A 60 -7.50 -8.81 4.56
N VAL A 61 -6.50 -8.51 3.73
CA VAL A 61 -5.89 -7.17 3.65
C VAL A 61 -6.02 -6.63 2.24
N ASN A 62 -6.96 -5.71 2.06
CA ASN A 62 -7.13 -4.97 0.81
C ASN A 62 -6.25 -3.72 0.82
N LEU A 63 -5.33 -3.64 -0.15
CA LEU A 63 -4.47 -2.48 -0.39
C LEU A 63 -5.13 -1.56 -1.43
N GLU A 64 -4.94 -0.26 -1.24
CA GLU A 64 -5.48 0.76 -2.15
C GLU A 64 -4.35 1.39 -2.97
N ALA A 65 -4.70 1.90 -4.16
CA ALA A 65 -3.76 2.66 -4.97
C ALA A 65 -3.23 3.87 -4.19
N TYR A 66 -1.91 4.08 -4.20
CA TYR A 66 -1.30 5.19 -3.50
C TYR A 66 -1.81 6.52 -4.07
N LYS A 67 -2.64 7.22 -3.29
CA LYS A 67 -3.19 8.53 -3.65
C LYS A 67 -2.56 9.59 -2.75
N PRO A 68 -1.46 10.22 -3.16
CA PRO A 68 -0.85 11.27 -2.35
C PRO A 68 -1.89 12.37 -2.12
N PHE A 69 -2.15 12.67 -0.84
CA PHE A 69 -3.01 13.78 -0.49
C PHE A 69 -2.32 15.09 -0.89
N VAL A 70 -2.75 15.67 -2.01
CA VAL A 70 -2.28 16.97 -2.49
C VAL A 70 -3.32 18.03 -2.20
N SER A 71 -2.99 18.97 -1.31
CA SER A 71 -3.90 20.06 -0.94
C SER A 71 -4.34 20.87 -2.15
N ARG A 72 -5.50 21.53 -2.08
CA ARG A 72 -5.98 22.41 -3.17
C ARG A 72 -4.96 23.51 -3.52
N LYS A 73 -4.23 24.03 -2.53
CA LYS A 73 -3.18 25.04 -2.74
C LYS A 73 -1.99 24.45 -3.47
N GLU A 74 -1.59 23.24 -3.08
CA GLU A 74 -0.46 22.53 -3.67
C GLU A 74 -0.77 22.10 -5.11
N LYS A 75 -1.98 21.59 -5.39
CA LYS A 75 -2.45 21.29 -6.74
C LYS A 75 -2.41 22.53 -7.65
N ARG A 76 -2.78 23.71 -7.14
CA ARG A 76 -2.67 24.97 -7.91
C ARG A 76 -1.21 25.34 -8.18
N ARG A 77 -0.32 25.18 -7.20
CA ARG A 77 1.10 25.48 -7.36
C ARG A 77 1.74 24.57 -8.40
N ILE A 78 1.55 23.25 -8.28
CA ILE A 78 2.05 22.24 -9.22
C ILE A 78 1.54 22.52 -10.64
N ARG A 79 0.23 22.79 -10.80
CA ARG A 79 -0.36 23.12 -12.11
C ARG A 79 0.24 24.37 -12.74
N ARG A 80 0.54 25.40 -11.93
CA ARG A 80 1.16 26.64 -12.41
C ARG A 80 2.60 26.39 -12.87
N GLU A 81 3.35 25.58 -12.12
CA GLU A 81 4.74 25.22 -12.40
C GLU A 81 4.85 24.38 -13.69
N LEU A 82 3.99 23.38 -13.85
CA LEU A 82 3.92 22.53 -15.04
C LEU A 82 3.65 23.34 -16.32
N ARG A 83 2.68 24.27 -16.28
CA ARG A 83 2.39 25.17 -17.41
C ARG A 83 3.57 26.07 -17.76
N LYS A 84 4.27 26.60 -16.75
CA LYS A 84 5.46 27.43 -16.95
C LYS A 84 6.59 26.65 -17.62
N ASN A 85 6.70 25.36 -17.32
CA ASN A 85 7.70 24.45 -17.87
C ASN A 85 7.24 23.75 -19.17
N GLY A 86 6.12 24.17 -19.78
CA GLY A 86 5.64 23.61 -21.05
C GLY A 86 4.97 22.25 -20.96
N PHE A 87 4.71 21.73 -19.75
CA PHE A 87 3.94 20.50 -19.56
C PHE A 87 2.44 20.84 -19.56
N TYR A 88 1.74 20.35 -20.59
CA TYR A 88 0.29 20.47 -20.71
C TYR A 88 -0.38 19.27 -20.05
N ILE A 89 -1.21 19.55 -19.03
CA ILE A 89 -2.06 18.53 -18.42
C ILE A 89 -3.31 18.42 -19.30
N TYR A 90 -3.42 17.33 -20.04
CA TYR A 90 -4.65 17.01 -20.75
C TYR A 90 -5.72 16.62 -19.71
N PRO A 91 -6.93 17.19 -19.79
CA PRO A 91 -8.06 16.64 -19.06
C PRO A 91 -8.42 15.27 -19.65
N ASP A 92 -8.67 14.29 -18.78
CA ASP A 92 -9.39 13.06 -19.13
C ASP A 92 -10.85 13.38 -19.50
#